data_AF-A0A7V6GBD5-F1
#
_entry.id   AF-A0A7V6GBD5-F1
#
_cell.length_a   1.000
_cell.length_b   1.000
_cell.length_c   1.000
_cell.angle_alpha   90.00
_cell.angle_beta   90.00
_cell.angle_gamma   90.00
#
_symmetry.space_group_name_H-M   'P 1'
#
loop_
_entity.id
_entity.type
_entity.pdbx_description
1 polymer ?
#
loop_
_entity_poly.entity_id
_entity_poly.type
_entity_poly.pdbx_seq_one_letter_code
_entity_poly.pdbx_strand_id
1 'polypeptide(L)'
;ADYNLKIKRADLEVKQVPAKIHFKQPKANLEIDYGPFLASLGFGGLESFMNIKRQEALQSFNLNLERTVSEGKALGAIEKDISIGEVAEQAATPQEKELQIVPLDSIAINVETIPLHWEAEQGGVEFAAQWGSIKITDFVFPSVRVYLEQEPYLKIEAVGQVIDLQK
;
A
#
# COMPACT_ATOMS: atom_id res chain seq x y z
N ALA A 1 61.47 5.42 -35.36
CA ALA A 1 60.71 6.56 -34.84
C ALA A 1 60.10 6.11 -33.53
N ASP A 2 60.39 6.80 -32.42
CA ASP A 2 59.80 6.51 -31.12
C ASP A 2 58.50 7.31 -30.97
N TYR A 3 57.40 6.65 -30.63
CA TYR A 3 56.11 7.31 -30.40
C TYR A 3 55.79 7.27 -28.92
N ASN A 4 55.71 8.44 -28.28
CA ASN A 4 55.39 8.56 -26.87
C ASN A 4 53.87 8.72 -26.70
N LEU A 5 53.17 7.59 -26.51
CA LEU A 5 51.71 7.54 -26.39
C LEU A 5 51.30 7.70 -24.92
N LYS A 6 50.55 8.76 -24.59
CA LYS A 6 49.87 8.87 -23.28
C LYS A 6 48.50 8.21 -23.39
N ILE A 7 48.36 7.03 -22.78
CA ILE A 7 47.12 6.24 -22.78
C ILE A 7 46.45 6.33 -21.40
N LYS A 8 45.22 6.85 -21.35
CA LYS A 8 44.34 6.74 -20.17
C LYS A 8 43.47 5.49 -20.34
N ARG A 9 43.52 4.55 -19.40
CA ARG A 9 42.69 3.34 -19.41
C ARG A 9 41.23 3.70 -19.11
N ALA A 10 40.31 3.00 -19.77
CA ALA A 10 38.90 3.08 -19.44
C ALA A 10 38.63 2.30 -18.14
N ASP A 11 37.74 2.81 -17.32
CA ASP A 11 37.31 2.19 -16.07
C ASP A 11 35.78 2.18 -15.98
N LEU A 12 35.22 1.09 -15.48
CA LEU A 12 33.78 0.90 -15.34
C LEU A 12 33.48 0.39 -13.93
N GLU A 13 32.86 1.23 -13.14
CA GLU A 13 32.32 0.83 -11.84
C GLU A 13 30.83 0.49 -12.00
N VAL A 14 30.46 -0.70 -11.52
CA VAL A 14 29.08 -1.19 -11.52
C VAL A 14 28.67 -1.41 -10.07
N LYS A 15 27.61 -0.72 -9.62
CA LYS A 15 27.06 -0.87 -8.26
C LYS A 15 25.64 -1.40 -8.34
N GLN A 16 25.38 -2.49 -7.63
CA GLN A 16 24.04 -3.06 -7.52
C GLN A 16 23.28 -2.38 -6.37
N VAL A 17 22.08 -1.89 -6.65
CA VAL A 17 21.16 -1.31 -5.66
C VAL A 17 20.04 -2.32 -5.40
N PRO A 18 19.94 -2.90 -4.19
CA PRO A 18 18.91 -3.88 -3.88
C PRO A 18 17.52 -3.22 -3.80
N ALA A 19 16.49 -3.96 -4.20
CA ALA A 19 15.11 -3.54 -4.03
C ALA A 19 14.74 -3.51 -2.54
N LYS A 20 13.89 -2.55 -2.14
CA LYS A 20 13.42 -2.40 -0.76
C LYS A 20 11.91 -2.34 -0.74
N ILE A 21 11.31 -2.92 0.30
CA ILE A 21 9.88 -2.79 0.55
C ILE A 21 9.73 -2.25 1.97
N HIS A 22 9.04 -1.12 2.08
CA HIS A 22 8.70 -0.50 3.34
C HIS A 22 7.25 -0.80 3.66
N PHE A 23 6.99 -1.37 4.84
CA PHE A 23 5.64 -1.66 5.32
C PHE A 23 5.34 -0.79 6.53
N LYS A 24 4.17 -0.18 6.56
CA LYS A 24 3.65 0.55 7.72
C LYS A 24 2.24 0.06 8.03
N GLN A 25 2.14 -0.73 9.09
CA GLN A 25 0.86 -1.16 9.64
C GLN A 25 0.58 -0.39 10.94
N PRO A 26 -0.32 0.59 10.93
CA PRO A 26 -0.78 1.21 12.17
C PRO A 26 -1.59 0.20 12.99
N LYS A 27 -1.60 0.39 14.32
CA LYS A 27 -2.38 -0.45 15.23
C LYS A 27 -3.87 -0.27 14.95
N ALA A 28 -4.63 -1.37 14.97
CA ALA A 28 -6.08 -1.29 14.93
C ALA A 28 -6.60 -0.55 16.17
N ASN A 29 -7.71 0.17 16.00
CA ASN A 29 -8.40 0.79 17.11
C ASN A 29 -9.44 -0.20 17.65
N LEU A 30 -9.41 -0.44 18.97
CA LEU A 30 -10.33 -1.35 19.66
C LEU A 30 -11.12 -0.53 20.67
N GLU A 31 -12.43 -0.45 20.46
CA GLU A 31 -13.35 0.16 21.40
C GLU A 31 -14.23 -0.93 22.01
N ILE A 32 -14.26 -1.00 23.34
CA ILE A 32 -15.07 -1.94 24.09
C ILE A 32 -16.05 -1.13 24.94
N ASP A 33 -17.33 -1.22 24.60
CA ASP A 33 -18.41 -0.59 25.34
C ASP A 33 -19.11 -1.61 26.25
N TYR A 34 -19.03 -1.35 27.55
CA TYR A 34 -19.65 -2.14 28.61
C TYR A 34 -21.00 -1.57 29.06
N GLY A 35 -21.42 -0.42 28.53
CA GLY A 35 -22.64 0.28 28.91
C GLY A 35 -23.89 -0.59 28.88
N PRO A 36 -24.17 -1.32 27.79
CA PRO A 36 -25.34 -2.21 27.70
C PRO A 36 -25.33 -3.29 28.78
N PHE A 37 -24.21 -4.01 28.93
CA PHE A 37 -24.06 -5.07 29.93
C PHE A 37 -24.24 -4.56 31.36
N LEU A 38 -23.62 -3.42 31.70
CA LEU A 38 -23.76 -2.81 33.02
C LEU A 38 -25.19 -2.32 33.27
N ALA A 39 -25.87 -1.82 32.24
CA ALA A 39 -27.27 -1.41 32.32
C ALA A 39 -28.19 -2.60 32.63
N SER A 40 -27.97 -3.78 32.03
CA SER A 40 -28.77 -4.99 32.33
C SER A 40 -28.55 -5.47 33.78
N LEU A 41 -27.39 -5.20 34.36
CA LEU A 41 -27.09 -5.49 35.78
C LEU A 41 -27.66 -4.43 36.75
N GLY A 42 -28.30 -3.37 36.23
CA GLY A 42 -28.85 -2.28 37.04
C GLY A 42 -27.85 -1.17 37.36
N PHE A 43 -26.64 -1.21 36.82
CA PHE A 43 -25.62 -0.15 36.95
C PHE A 43 -25.67 0.88 35.81
N GLY A 44 -26.77 0.91 35.05
CA GLY A 44 -26.97 1.84 33.96
C GLY A 44 -27.13 3.28 34.42
N GLY A 45 -26.83 4.23 33.54
CA GLY A 45 -27.08 5.65 33.79
C GLY A 45 -28.57 6.00 33.85
N LEU A 46 -28.87 7.29 34.02
CA LEU A 46 -30.24 7.80 34.10
C LEU A 46 -31.07 7.41 32.87
N GLU A 47 -30.47 7.41 31.68
CA GLU A 47 -31.14 7.02 30.43
C GLU A 47 -31.60 5.55 30.46
N SER A 48 -30.71 4.63 30.84
CA SER A 48 -31.04 3.20 30.99
C SER A 48 -32.17 3.00 32.00
N PHE A 49 -32.11 3.71 33.14
CA PHE A 49 -33.17 3.66 34.16
C PHE A 49 -34.52 4.13 33.60
N MET A 50 -34.55 5.25 32.88
CA MET A 50 -35.77 5.77 32.26
C MET A 50 -36.35 4.80 31.22
N ASN A 51 -35.49 4.13 30.45
CA ASN A 51 -35.91 3.12 29.49
C ASN A 51 -36.55 1.90 30.18
N ILE A 52 -35.96 1.40 31.26
CA ILE A 52 -36.53 0.31 32.07
C ILE A 52 -37.90 0.74 32.62
N LYS A 53 -38.01 1.92 33.22
CA LYS A 53 -39.30 2.42 33.76
C LYS A 53 -40.36 2.62 32.70
N ARG A 54 -39.98 3.04 31.50
CA ARG A 54 -40.89 3.13 30.36
C ARG A 54 -41.40 1.74 29.94
N GLN A 55 -40.54 0.73 29.89
CA GLN A 55 -40.94 -0.64 29.57
C GLN A 55 -41.87 -1.22 30.65
N GLU A 56 -41.54 -1.06 31.93
CA GLU A 56 -42.40 -1.45 33.04
C GLU A 56 -43.78 -0.79 32.96
N ALA A 57 -43.83 0.51 32.66
CA ALA A 57 -45.09 1.24 32.53
C ALA A 57 -45.94 0.74 31.36
N LEU A 58 -45.33 0.45 30.21
CA LEU A 58 -46.02 -0.13 29.04
C LEU A 58 -46.55 -1.53 29.35
N GLN A 59 -45.76 -2.37 30.02
CA GLN A 59 -46.19 -3.71 30.43
C GLN A 59 -47.38 -3.63 31.39
N SER A 60 -47.30 -2.74 32.40
CA SER A 60 -48.40 -2.52 33.35
C SER A 60 -49.66 -1.99 32.65
N PHE A 61 -49.50 -1.07 31.71
CA PHE A 61 -50.62 -0.57 30.91
C PHE A 61 -51.29 -1.70 30.11
N ASN A 62 -50.52 -2.53 29.42
CA ASN A 62 -51.05 -3.64 28.64
C ASN A 62 -51.76 -4.67 29.52
N LEU A 63 -51.16 -5.06 30.65
CA LEU A 63 -51.78 -5.97 31.62
C LEU A 63 -53.13 -5.42 32.14
N ASN A 64 -53.18 -4.13 32.47
CA ASN A 64 -54.42 -3.50 32.93
C ASN A 64 -55.47 -3.42 31.83
N LEU A 65 -55.07 -3.12 30.59
CA LEU A 65 -55.97 -3.12 29.44
C LEU A 65 -56.56 -4.52 29.20
N GLU A 66 -55.72 -5.55 29.21
CA GLU A 66 -56.14 -6.95 29.10
C GLU A 66 -57.13 -7.32 30.21
N ARG A 67 -56.83 -6.93 31.45
CA ARG A 67 -57.72 -7.15 32.59
C ARG A 67 -59.08 -6.48 32.38
N THR A 68 -59.10 -5.18 32.04
CA THR A 68 -60.34 -4.44 31.81
C THR A 68 -61.16 -5.02 30.67
N VAL A 69 -60.51 -5.45 29.57
CA VAL A 69 -61.20 -6.12 28.46
C VAL A 69 -61.76 -7.47 28.91
N SER A 70 -61.03 -8.25 29.70
CA SER A 70 -61.48 -9.53 30.25
C SER A 70 -62.69 -9.35 31.18
N GLU A 71 -62.61 -8.42 32.14
CA GLU A 71 -63.70 -8.05 33.04
C GLU A 71 -64.94 -7.60 32.26
N GLY A 72 -64.77 -6.74 31.25
CA GLY A 72 -65.87 -6.28 30.39
C GLY A 72 -66.53 -7.42 29.61
N LYS A 73 -65.75 -8.39 29.11
CA LYS A 73 -66.28 -9.59 28.46
C LYS A 73 -67.03 -10.49 29.45
N ALA A 74 -66.52 -10.67 30.66
CA ALA A 74 -67.16 -11.47 31.70
C ALA A 74 -68.48 -10.85 32.15
N LEU A 75 -68.53 -9.52 32.33
CA LEU A 75 -69.77 -8.79 32.62
C LEU A 75 -70.76 -8.85 31.46
N GLY A 76 -70.30 -8.78 30.21
CA GLY A 76 -71.16 -9.00 29.03
C GLY A 76 -71.70 -10.44 28.94
N ALA A 77 -71.03 -11.41 29.57
CA ALA A 77 -71.44 -12.80 29.63
C ALA A 77 -72.40 -13.10 30.80
N ILE A 78 -72.88 -12.10 31.55
CA ILE A 78 -73.93 -12.27 32.57
C ILE A 78 -75.22 -12.88 31.96
N GLU A 79 -75.46 -12.67 30.66
CA GLU A 79 -76.52 -13.37 29.91
C GLU A 79 -76.31 -14.91 29.81
N LYS A 80 -75.17 -15.44 30.27
CA LYS A 80 -74.78 -16.86 30.26
C LYS A 80 -74.71 -17.49 31.67
N ASP A 81 -75.56 -17.05 32.60
CA ASP A 81 -75.66 -17.56 33.99
C ASP A 81 -74.42 -17.35 34.89
N ILE A 82 -73.49 -16.46 34.53
CA ILE A 82 -72.36 -16.10 35.40
C ILE A 82 -72.77 -14.91 36.27
N SER A 83 -72.66 -15.06 37.60
CA SER A 83 -73.04 -14.01 38.55
C SER A 83 -71.96 -12.93 38.68
N ILE A 84 -72.36 -11.70 39.04
CA ILE A 84 -71.42 -10.59 39.30
C ILE A 84 -70.44 -10.94 40.43
N GLY A 85 -70.89 -11.73 41.42
CA GLY A 85 -70.06 -12.20 42.53
C GLY A 85 -68.90 -13.09 42.07
N GLU A 86 -69.17 -14.03 41.16
CA GLU A 86 -68.15 -14.93 40.59
C GLU A 86 -67.13 -14.15 39.74
N VAL A 87 -67.57 -13.14 38.99
CA VAL A 87 -66.66 -12.25 38.24
C VAL A 87 -65.76 -11.47 39.20
N ALA A 88 -66.30 -10.97 40.31
CA ALA A 88 -65.53 -10.24 41.31
C ALA A 88 -64.52 -11.15 42.04
N GLU A 89 -64.88 -12.39 42.34
CA GLU A 89 -64.00 -13.37 42.98
C GLU A 89 -62.84 -13.80 42.05
N GLN A 90 -63.13 -14.03 40.76
CA GLN A 90 -62.09 -14.30 39.76
C GLN A 90 -61.13 -13.12 39.59
N ALA A 91 -61.64 -11.88 39.60
CA ALA A 91 -60.82 -10.68 39.51
C ALA A 91 -59.99 -10.42 40.79
N ALA A 92 -60.45 -10.90 41.95
CA ALA A 92 -59.74 -10.79 43.23
C ALA A 92 -58.67 -11.86 43.44
N THR A 93 -58.62 -12.89 42.58
CA THR A 93 -57.64 -13.97 42.69
C THR A 93 -56.23 -13.41 42.38
N PRO A 94 -55.25 -13.57 43.29
CA PRO A 94 -53.89 -13.10 43.06
C PRO A 94 -53.29 -13.78 41.84
N GLN A 95 -52.84 -13.00 40.86
CA GLN A 95 -52.13 -13.57 39.72
C GLN A 95 -50.79 -14.16 40.17
N GLU A 96 -50.48 -15.36 39.70
CA GLU A 96 -49.18 -15.98 39.94
C GLU A 96 -48.07 -15.09 39.37
N LYS A 97 -47.04 -14.85 40.19
CA LYS A 97 -45.87 -14.09 39.75
C LYS A 97 -44.96 -15.01 38.97
N GLU A 98 -44.95 -14.87 37.65
CA GLU A 98 -43.98 -15.56 36.82
C GLU A 98 -42.58 -14.99 37.06
N LEU A 99 -41.63 -15.89 37.32
CA LEU A 99 -40.22 -15.54 37.45
C LEU A 99 -39.60 -15.54 36.05
N GLN A 100 -39.34 -14.36 35.50
CA GLN A 100 -38.71 -14.23 34.20
C GLN A 100 -37.18 -14.21 34.36
N ILE A 101 -36.52 -15.18 33.73
CA ILE A 101 -35.06 -15.18 33.57
C ILE A 101 -34.76 -14.40 32.30
N VAL A 102 -34.18 -13.22 32.45
CA VAL A 102 -33.83 -12.33 31.34
C VAL A 102 -32.33 -12.46 31.04
N PRO A 103 -31.92 -12.66 29.78
CA PRO A 103 -30.50 -12.65 29.42
C PRO A 103 -29.89 -11.26 29.63
N LEU A 104 -28.61 -11.22 30.00
CA LEU A 104 -27.85 -9.98 30.08
C LEU A 104 -27.48 -9.49 28.68
N ASP A 105 -27.47 -8.18 28.47
CA ASP A 105 -27.04 -7.59 27.21
C ASP A 105 -25.54 -7.84 27.01
N SER A 106 -25.14 -8.02 25.75
CA SER A 106 -23.73 -8.26 25.41
C SER A 106 -22.91 -6.97 25.47
N ILE A 107 -21.61 -7.12 25.72
CA ILE A 107 -20.64 -6.03 25.51
C ILE A 107 -20.53 -5.74 24.00
N ALA A 108 -20.45 -4.47 23.63
CA ALA A 108 -20.25 -4.08 22.24
C ALA A 108 -18.74 -3.91 21.99
N ILE A 109 -18.22 -4.64 21.00
CA ILE A 109 -16.80 -4.60 20.62
C ILE A 109 -16.71 -4.10 19.20
N ASN A 110 -16.11 -2.92 19.02
CA ASN A 110 -15.86 -2.32 17.72
C ASN A 110 -14.37 -2.37 17.41
N VAL A 111 -14.03 -2.91 16.23
CA VAL A 111 -12.65 -2.99 15.76
C VAL A 111 -12.53 -2.22 14.46
N GLU A 112 -11.81 -1.10 14.49
CA GLU A 112 -11.46 -0.37 13.27
C GLU A 112 -10.11 -0.86 12.77
N THR A 113 -10.14 -1.61 11.67
CA THR A 113 -8.92 -2.06 11.00
C THR A 113 -8.45 -1.00 10.03
N ILE A 114 -7.17 -0.62 10.15
CA ILE A 114 -6.56 0.39 9.29
C ILE A 114 -5.75 -0.35 8.21
N PRO A 115 -5.93 -0.03 6.91
CA PRO A 115 -5.28 -0.75 5.83
C PRO A 115 -3.75 -0.59 5.87
N LEU A 116 -3.07 -1.70 5.55
CA LEU A 116 -1.62 -1.75 5.42
C LEU A 116 -1.16 -0.83 4.30
N HIS A 117 -0.27 0.11 4.63
CA HIS A 117 0.44 0.90 3.63
C HIS A 117 1.78 0.24 3.33
N TRP A 118 2.09 0.08 2.05
CA TRP A 118 3.37 -0.43 1.60
C TRP A 118 3.89 0.38 0.42
N GLU A 119 5.20 0.55 0.38
CA GLU A 119 5.92 1.21 -0.70
C GLU A 119 7.08 0.31 -1.13
N ALA A 120 7.25 0.13 -2.43
CA ALA A 120 8.35 -0.66 -2.98
C ALA A 120 9.27 0.23 -3.82
N GLU A 121 10.56 0.18 -3.50
CA GLU A 121 11.62 0.77 -4.29
C GLU A 121 12.21 -0.31 -5.20
N GLN A 122 12.08 -0.11 -6.50
CA GLN A 122 12.65 -1.02 -7.48
C GLN A 122 14.18 -0.95 -7.41
N GLY A 123 14.80 -2.11 -7.20
CA GLY A 123 16.26 -2.25 -7.28
C GLY A 123 16.77 -2.05 -8.70
N GLY A 124 18.06 -1.78 -8.83
CA GLY A 124 18.67 -1.47 -10.12
C GLY A 124 20.18 -1.63 -10.11
N VAL A 125 20.80 -1.17 -11.19
CA VAL A 125 22.25 -1.16 -11.33
C VAL A 125 22.67 0.23 -11.78
N GLU A 126 23.58 0.84 -11.04
CA GLU A 126 24.19 2.12 -11.37
C GLU A 126 25.54 1.86 -12.05
N PHE A 127 25.79 2.56 -13.16
CA PHE A 127 27.01 2.45 -13.94
C PHE A 127 27.73 3.80 -13.96
N ALA A 128 29.00 3.81 -13.56
CA ALA A 128 29.89 4.95 -13.74
C ALA A 128 31.03 4.54 -14.67
N ALA A 129 31.06 5.12 -15.88
CA ALA A 129 32.07 4.82 -16.88
C ALA A 129 33.02 6.01 -17.08
N GLN A 130 34.32 5.78 -16.92
CA GLN A 130 35.35 6.70 -17.36
C GLN A 130 35.95 6.20 -18.66
N TRP A 131 35.72 6.91 -19.76
CA TRP A 131 36.25 6.52 -21.07
C TRP A 131 37.75 6.82 -21.17
N GLY A 132 38.48 5.88 -21.75
CA GLY A 132 39.90 6.02 -22.06
C GLY A 132 40.13 6.97 -23.22
N SER A 133 41.33 7.57 -23.29
CA SER A 133 41.75 8.38 -24.44
C SER A 133 43.24 8.19 -24.72
N ILE A 134 43.61 8.34 -25.99
CA ILE A 134 44.98 8.25 -26.47
C ILE A 134 45.35 9.61 -27.06
N LYS A 135 46.44 10.21 -26.58
CA LYS A 135 47.02 11.42 -27.17
C LYS A 135 48.41 11.10 -27.72
N ILE A 136 48.62 11.44 -28.99
CA ILE A 136 49.92 11.38 -29.65
C ILE A 136 50.51 12.79 -29.58
N THR A 137 51.63 12.93 -28.89
CA THR A 137 52.41 14.17 -28.84
C THR A 137 53.65 13.93 -29.70
N ASP A 138 53.94 14.83 -30.65
CA ASP A 138 55.16 14.87 -31.47
C ASP A 138 55.25 13.89 -32.66
N PHE A 139 54.20 13.84 -33.49
CA PHE A 139 54.27 13.13 -34.78
C PHE A 139 55.04 13.96 -35.82
N VAL A 140 56.21 13.48 -36.26
CA VAL A 140 57.03 14.11 -37.32
C VAL A 140 57.09 13.19 -38.55
N PHE A 141 56.68 13.71 -39.71
CA PHE A 141 56.77 12.98 -40.99
C PHE A 141 58.23 12.86 -41.46
N PRO A 142 58.69 11.69 -41.93
CA PRO A 142 60.04 11.55 -42.47
C PRO A 142 60.18 12.25 -43.84
N SER A 143 61.31 12.93 -44.06
CA SER A 143 61.67 13.57 -45.33
C SER A 143 62.53 12.62 -46.18
N VAL A 144 62.16 12.43 -47.45
CA VAL A 144 62.90 11.61 -48.43
C VAL A 144 63.64 12.54 -49.39
N ARG A 145 64.92 12.28 -49.65
CA ARG A 145 65.71 12.98 -50.68
C ARG A 145 66.04 12.01 -51.82
N VAL A 146 65.80 12.45 -53.05
CA VAL A 146 66.10 11.71 -54.29
C VAL A 146 67.28 12.39 -54.97
N TYR A 147 68.25 11.60 -55.43
CA TYR A 147 69.40 12.08 -56.22
C TYR A 147 69.36 11.40 -57.59
N LEU A 148 69.65 12.16 -58.64
CA LEU A 148 69.74 11.67 -60.02
C LEU A 148 71.21 11.75 -60.44
N GLU A 149 71.86 10.61 -60.67
CA GLU A 149 73.22 10.56 -61.20
C GLU A 149 73.20 10.62 -62.73
N GLN A 150 74.14 11.36 -63.32
CA GLN A 150 74.32 11.49 -64.76
C GLN A 150 75.51 10.65 -65.22
N GLU A 151 75.31 9.76 -66.20
CA GLU A 151 76.38 8.88 -66.72
C GLU A 151 77.42 9.65 -67.56
N PRO A 152 78.72 9.36 -67.40
CA PRO A 152 79.77 10.00 -68.19
C PRO A 152 79.97 9.31 -69.55
N TYR A 153 80.20 10.08 -70.61
CA TYR A 153 80.66 9.56 -71.91
C TYR A 153 81.88 10.34 -72.42
N LEU A 154 82.67 9.68 -73.27
CA LEU A 154 83.92 10.21 -73.85
C LEU A 154 83.80 10.23 -75.38
N LYS A 155 84.10 11.38 -76.00
CA LYS A 155 84.04 11.57 -77.46
C LYS A 155 85.46 11.77 -78.00
N ILE A 156 85.87 10.98 -78.99
CA ILE A 156 87.18 11.07 -79.66
C ILE A 156 86.92 11.30 -81.16
N GLU A 157 87.56 12.31 -81.75
CA GLU A 157 87.48 12.63 -83.18
C GLU A 157 88.88 12.50 -83.81
N ALA A 158 88.98 11.84 -84.96
CA ALA A 158 90.23 11.65 -85.70
C ALA A 158 90.35 12.65 -86.86
N VAL A 159 91.48 13.36 -86.94
CA VAL A 159 91.84 14.25 -88.05
C VAL A 159 92.91 13.58 -88.92
N GLY A 160 92.61 13.39 -90.21
CA GLY A 160 93.54 12.87 -91.22
C GLY A 160 93.71 13.86 -92.39
N GLN A 161 94.93 14.02 -92.87
CA GLN A 161 95.29 14.89 -94.01
C GLN A 161 95.24 14.09 -95.32
N VAL A 162 94.72 14.70 -96.39
CA VAL A 162 94.86 14.20 -97.76
C VAL A 162 95.78 15.16 -98.51
N ILE A 163 96.96 14.67 -98.91
CA ILE A 163 97.89 15.34 -99.82
C ILE A 163 97.45 14.99 -101.25
N ASP A 164 97.26 16.00 -102.10
CA ASP A 164 97.07 15.81 -103.55
C ASP A 164 98.25 16.42 -104.31
N LEU A 165 98.86 15.63 -105.18
CA LEU A 165 99.99 15.95 -106.04
C LEU A 165 99.50 15.89 -107.48
N GLN A 166 99.38 17.02 -108.17
CA GLN A 166 99.27 17.05 -109.63
C GLN A 166 100.28 18.00 -110.29
N LYS A 167 100.72 17.55 -111.47
CA LYS A 167 101.87 17.94 -112.30
C LYS A 167 101.69 19.26 -113.03
#